data_AF-A0A7W1AEF6-F1
#
_entry.id   AF-A0A7W1AEF6-F1
#
_cell.length_a   1.000
_cell.length_b   1.000
_cell.length_c   1.000
_cell.angle_alpha   90.00
_cell.angle_beta   90.00
_cell.angle_gamma   90.00
#
_symmetry.space_group_name_H-M   'P 1'
#
loop_
_entity.id
_entity.type
_entity.pdbx_description
1 polymer ?
#
loop_
_entity_poly.entity_id
_entity_poly.type
_entity_poly.pdbx_seq_one_letter_code
_entity_poly.pdbx_strand_id
1 'polypeptide(L)'
;SPLAAVPALALGAGEVTPLELVTAYAPFANGGLRVEPRLVRRIEAGDGTVLWRAPRQKTERVLGEAQAFQLTSMLESVVDGGTGRVVRTRGVRGPVAGKTGTTNDGADVWFVGYTPTVVAAVWFGYDSPRPIGPSASGSRLAAPAWAAFYLDGWRERTPAAWPAPAGLVRRTIDAFNGEIANEWCPVTQREWFRPGTEPTRSCHQHEAPFVDRLEEFGREVGRALKDLLGI
;
A
#
# COMPACT_ATOMS: atom_id res chain seq x y z
N SER A 1 14.53 -9.97 15.81
CA SER A 1 15.78 -10.64 15.43
C SER A 1 16.69 -9.69 14.67
N PRO A 2 18.03 -9.77 14.82
CA PRO A 2 18.93 -9.06 13.94
C PRO A 2 18.76 -9.57 12.50
N LEU A 3 18.64 -8.67 11.53
CA LEU A 3 18.54 -9.01 10.11
C LEU A 3 19.90 -8.82 9.45
N ALA A 4 20.33 -9.80 8.65
CA ALA A 4 21.58 -9.71 7.91
C ALA A 4 21.48 -8.61 6.83
N ALA A 5 22.46 -7.70 6.80
CA ALA A 5 22.52 -6.61 5.83
C ALA A 5 23.02 -7.10 4.46
N VAL A 6 22.20 -7.89 3.78
CA VAL A 6 22.47 -8.43 2.43
C VAL A 6 21.47 -7.88 1.41
N PRO A 7 21.83 -7.75 0.11
CA PRO A 7 20.90 -7.23 -0.91
C PRO A 7 19.59 -8.00 -0.99
N ALA A 8 19.63 -9.32 -0.79
CA ALA A 8 18.45 -10.18 -0.80
C ALA A 8 17.46 -9.92 0.35
N LEU A 9 17.86 -9.15 1.38
CA LEU A 9 16.97 -8.79 2.49
C LEU A 9 15.73 -8.02 1.98
N ALA A 10 15.90 -7.15 0.99
CA ALA A 10 14.79 -6.40 0.38
C ALA A 10 13.76 -7.31 -0.31
N LEU A 11 14.15 -8.56 -0.62
CA LEU A 11 13.30 -9.58 -1.23
C LEU A 11 12.78 -10.62 -0.22
N GLY A 12 13.07 -10.44 1.08
CA GLY A 12 12.56 -11.31 2.14
C GLY A 12 13.50 -12.44 2.56
N ALA A 13 14.82 -12.34 2.32
CA ALA A 13 15.80 -13.35 2.76
C ALA A 13 16.05 -13.40 4.29
N GLY A 14 15.25 -12.70 5.09
CA GLY A 14 15.34 -12.68 6.54
C GLY A 14 14.11 -13.32 7.19
N GLU A 15 14.35 -14.18 8.18
CA GLU A 15 13.28 -14.79 8.96
C GLU A 15 12.77 -13.83 10.03
N VAL A 16 11.44 -13.71 10.10
CA VAL A 16 10.74 -12.88 11.09
C VAL A 16 9.50 -13.60 11.58
N THR A 17 9.16 -13.38 12.84
CA THR A 17 7.90 -13.86 13.39
C THR A 17 6.73 -13.00 12.89
N PRO A 18 5.49 -13.54 12.85
CA PRO A 18 4.30 -12.73 12.54
C PRO A 18 4.16 -11.49 13.43
N LEU A 19 4.52 -11.60 14.72
CA LEU A 19 4.43 -10.48 15.67
C LEU A 19 5.44 -9.37 15.33
N GLU A 20 6.68 -9.73 14.97
CA GLU A 20 7.68 -8.76 14.52
C GLU A 20 7.23 -8.06 13.23
N LEU A 21 6.65 -8.82 12.30
CA LEU A 21 6.19 -8.26 11.03
C LEU A 21 5.00 -7.30 11.22
N VAL A 22 4.01 -7.66 12.05
CA VAL A 22 2.92 -6.75 12.44
C VAL A 22 3.46 -5.48 13.10
N THR A 23 4.44 -5.63 13.99
CA THR A 23 5.08 -4.50 14.67
C THR A 23 5.80 -3.57 13.68
N ALA A 24 6.42 -4.13 12.64
CA ALA A 24 7.09 -3.37 11.59
C ALA A 24 6.11 -2.61 10.66
N TYR A 25 4.89 -3.12 10.47
CA TYR A 25 3.85 -2.45 9.69
C TYR A 25 3.05 -1.42 10.49
N ALA A 26 3.02 -1.51 11.83
CA ALA A 26 2.29 -0.58 12.68
C ALA A 26 2.63 0.92 12.45
N PRO A 27 3.90 1.32 12.26
CA PRO A 27 4.24 2.69 11.88
C PRO A 27 3.54 3.18 10.61
N PHE A 28 3.29 2.33 9.61
CA PHE A 28 2.60 2.77 8.41
C PHE A 28 1.15 3.16 8.73
N ALA A 29 0.46 2.31 9.49
CA ALA A 29 -0.94 2.50 9.86
C ALA A 29 -1.20 3.71 10.76
N ASN A 30 -0.23 4.09 11.62
CA ASN A 30 -0.43 5.07 12.69
C ASN A 30 0.39 6.36 12.55
N GLY A 31 0.84 6.71 11.33
CA GLY A 31 1.53 7.97 11.07
C GLY A 31 3.01 7.99 11.47
N GLY A 32 3.64 6.81 11.56
CA GLY A 32 5.08 6.63 11.70
C GLY A 32 5.57 6.31 13.11
N LEU A 33 4.66 5.93 14.01
CA LEU A 33 4.99 5.61 15.40
C LEU A 33 5.13 4.10 15.59
N ARG A 34 6.33 3.65 15.92
CA ARG A 34 6.56 2.29 16.40
C ARG A 34 5.95 2.15 17.79
N VAL A 35 5.21 1.06 17.99
CA VAL A 35 4.59 0.68 19.25
C VAL A 35 5.10 -0.68 19.68
N GLU A 36 5.38 -0.85 20.97
CA GLU A 36 5.75 -2.15 21.52
C GLU A 36 4.47 -2.99 21.76
N PRO A 37 4.31 -4.18 21.17
CA PRO A 37 3.15 -5.02 21.42
C PRO A 37 3.05 -5.41 22.90
N ARG A 38 1.84 -5.39 23.44
CA ARG A 38 1.56 -5.87 24.81
C ARG A 38 0.29 -6.71 24.83
N LEU A 39 0.37 -7.86 25.48
CA LEU A 39 -0.77 -8.78 25.61
C LEU A 39 -1.61 -8.48 26.87
N VAL A 40 -0.95 -8.17 27.98
CA VAL A 40 -1.59 -7.95 29.29
C VAL A 40 -1.60 -6.46 29.61
N ARG A 41 -2.76 -5.90 29.97
CA ARG A 41 -2.89 -4.49 30.39
C ARG A 41 -2.92 -4.31 31.91
N ARG A 42 -3.58 -5.22 32.62
CA ARG A 42 -3.76 -5.20 34.08
C ARG A 42 -3.99 -6.62 34.58
N ILE A 43 -3.52 -6.91 35.79
CA ILE A 43 -3.82 -8.14 36.54
C ILE A 43 -4.51 -7.69 37.84
N GLU A 44 -5.63 -8.33 38.15
CA GLU A 44 -6.47 -8.02 39.30
C GLU A 44 -6.74 -9.28 40.12
N ALA A 45 -6.85 -9.11 41.44
CA ALA A 45 -7.42 -10.12 42.32
C ALA A 45 -8.96 -10.14 42.19
N GLY A 46 -9.59 -11.18 42.73
CA GLY A 46 -11.06 -11.36 42.65
C GLY A 46 -11.87 -10.26 43.34
N ASP A 47 -11.26 -9.52 44.26
CA ASP A 47 -11.84 -8.36 44.95
C ASP A 47 -11.66 -7.03 44.17
N GLY A 48 -11.03 -7.07 42.99
CA GLY A 48 -10.73 -5.89 42.17
C GLY A 48 -9.41 -5.19 42.50
N THR A 49 -8.63 -5.69 43.47
CA THR A 49 -7.31 -5.13 43.80
C THR A 49 -6.35 -5.30 42.61
N VAL A 50 -5.75 -4.21 42.15
CA VAL A 50 -4.79 -4.23 41.03
C VAL A 50 -3.44 -4.77 41.51
N LEU A 51 -3.10 -5.99 41.10
CA LEU A 51 -1.83 -6.64 41.42
C LEU A 51 -0.69 -6.14 40.53
N TRP A 52 -1.00 -5.83 39.27
CA TRP A 52 -0.03 -5.33 38.31
C TRP A 52 -0.72 -4.53 37.20
N ARG A 53 -0.04 -3.52 36.66
CA ARG A 53 -0.48 -2.74 35.50
C ARG A 53 0.69 -2.55 34.55
N ALA A 54 0.41 -2.71 33.25
CA ALA A 54 1.41 -2.43 32.23
C ALA A 54 1.86 -0.96 32.29
N PRO A 55 3.16 -0.68 32.12
CA PRO A 55 3.64 0.70 32.02
C PRO A 55 2.98 1.42 30.85
N ARG A 56 3.07 2.76 30.85
CA ARG A 56 2.59 3.58 29.74
C ARG A 56 3.24 3.10 28.44
N GLN A 57 2.46 3.03 27.37
CA GLN A 57 2.97 2.63 26.06
C GLN A 57 4.11 3.56 25.66
N LYS A 58 5.26 2.98 25.33
CA LYS A 58 6.32 3.70 24.65
C LYS A 58 5.98 3.74 23.17
N THR A 59 6.04 4.94 22.60
CA THR A 59 5.89 5.20 21.17
C THR A 59 7.16 5.88 20.70
N GLU A 60 7.76 5.35 19.64
CA GLU A 60 8.97 5.90 19.03
C GLU A 60 8.65 6.33 17.61
N ARG A 61 8.99 7.56 17.22
CA ARG A 61 8.82 7.99 15.83
C ARG A 61 9.96 7.42 14.99
N VAL A 62 9.61 6.49 14.10
CA VAL A 62 10.56 5.84 13.17
C VAL A 62 10.36 6.29 11.73
N LEU A 63 9.21 6.88 11.41
CA LEU A 63 8.92 7.53 10.14
C LEU A 63 8.25 8.89 10.38
N GLY A 64 8.50 9.85 9.50
CA GLY A 64 7.69 11.06 9.45
C GLY A 64 6.31 10.76 8.86
N GLU A 65 5.32 11.58 9.22
CA GLU A 65 3.92 11.37 8.84
C GLU A 65 3.73 11.36 7.32
N ALA A 66 4.42 12.26 6.61
CA ALA A 66 4.43 12.32 5.15
C ALA A 66 4.95 11.02 4.51
N GLN A 67 6.01 10.41 5.07
CA GLN A 67 6.54 9.14 4.56
C GLN A 67 5.61 7.97 4.86
N ALA A 68 5.05 7.92 6.08
CA ALA A 68 4.12 6.87 6.48
C ALA A 68 2.84 6.91 5.63
N PHE A 69 2.30 8.10 5.38
CA PHE A 69 1.14 8.31 4.52
C PHE A 69 1.44 7.92 3.06
N GLN A 70 2.58 8.37 2.50
CA GLN A 70 2.97 8.02 1.14
C GLN A 70 3.11 6.50 0.97
N LEU A 71 3.74 5.80 1.93
CA LEU A 71 3.82 4.34 1.95
C LEU A 71 2.45 3.68 2.04
N THR A 72 1.56 4.23 2.88
CA THR A 72 0.19 3.73 3.01
C THR A 72 -0.57 3.86 1.70
N SER A 73 -0.53 5.02 1.05
CA SER A 73 -1.17 5.24 -0.26
C SER A 73 -0.68 4.24 -1.32
N MET A 74 0.63 3.98 -1.39
CA MET A 74 1.16 2.97 -2.32
C MET A 74 0.66 1.55 -1.99
N LEU A 75 0.49 1.24 -0.71
CA LEU A 75 -0.01 -0.06 -0.25
C LEU A 75 -1.54 -0.20 -0.36
N GLU A 76 -2.30 0.91 -0.42
CA GLU A 76 -3.71 0.90 -0.85
C GLU A 76 -3.81 0.46 -2.32
N SER A 77 -2.94 0.96 -3.21
CA SER A 77 -2.91 0.54 -4.62
C SER A 77 -2.67 -0.95 -4.82
N VAL A 78 -1.89 -1.60 -3.95
CA VAL A 78 -1.70 -3.07 -3.96
C VAL A 78 -3.02 -3.81 -3.71
N VAL A 79 -3.86 -3.27 -2.83
CA VAL A 79 -5.16 -3.84 -2.47
C VAL A 79 -6.24 -3.47 -3.50
N ASP A 80 -6.19 -2.27 -4.08
CA ASP A 80 -7.23 -1.79 -4.99
C ASP A 80 -7.08 -2.33 -6.42
N GLY A 81 -5.84 -2.43 -6.92
CA GLY A 81 -5.55 -2.87 -8.28
C GLY A 81 -4.42 -3.90 -8.40
N GLY A 82 -3.56 -4.03 -7.39
CA GLY A 82 -2.37 -4.87 -7.46
C GLY A 82 -2.55 -6.32 -6.99
N THR A 83 -1.47 -6.91 -6.47
CA THR A 83 -1.43 -8.33 -6.08
C THR A 83 -2.38 -8.68 -4.93
N GLY A 84 -2.80 -7.70 -4.14
CA GLY A 84 -3.77 -7.83 -3.05
C GLY A 84 -5.23 -7.67 -3.47
N ARG A 85 -5.53 -7.46 -4.76
CA ARG A 85 -6.87 -7.17 -5.29
C ARG A 85 -7.96 -8.13 -4.86
N VAL A 86 -7.61 -9.37 -4.54
CA VAL A 86 -8.55 -10.37 -4.02
C VAL A 86 -9.28 -9.91 -2.75
N VAL A 87 -8.65 -9.07 -1.93
CA VAL A 87 -9.27 -8.50 -0.72
C VAL A 87 -10.52 -7.70 -1.10
N ARG A 88 -10.45 -6.90 -2.18
CA ARG A 88 -11.61 -6.16 -2.71
C ARG A 88 -12.64 -7.06 -3.35
N THR A 89 -12.21 -8.07 -4.12
CA THR A 89 -13.17 -8.99 -4.77
C THR A 89 -13.93 -9.85 -3.76
N ARG A 90 -13.37 -10.07 -2.56
CA ARG A 90 -14.04 -10.71 -1.43
C ARG A 90 -15.00 -9.80 -0.66
N GLY A 91 -15.10 -8.52 -1.02
CA GLY A 91 -16.09 -7.60 -0.47
C GLY A 91 -15.56 -6.62 0.58
N VAL A 92 -14.26 -6.64 0.90
CA VAL A 92 -13.67 -5.67 1.83
C VAL A 92 -13.67 -4.27 1.22
N ARG A 93 -14.26 -3.30 1.92
CA ARG A 93 -14.37 -1.89 1.52
C ARG A 93 -13.70 -0.97 2.55
N GLY A 94 -13.48 0.28 2.15
CA GLY A 94 -12.87 1.31 2.99
C GLY A 94 -11.34 1.37 2.88
N PRO A 95 -10.69 2.15 3.77
CA PRO A 95 -9.26 2.42 3.75
C PRO A 95 -8.48 1.18 4.21
N VAL A 96 -8.00 0.42 3.23
CA VAL A 96 -7.29 -0.85 3.46
C VAL A 96 -6.03 -0.82 2.62
N ALA A 97 -4.90 -0.96 3.30
CA ALA A 97 -3.58 -1.06 2.70
C ALA A 97 -2.98 -2.43 3.03
N GLY A 98 -2.12 -2.94 2.18
CA GLY A 98 -1.47 -4.21 2.48
C GLY A 98 -0.48 -4.68 1.44
N LYS A 99 0.24 -5.74 1.76
CA LYS A 99 1.24 -6.32 0.88
C LYS A 99 1.21 -7.84 0.91
N THR A 100 1.31 -8.43 -0.27
CA THR A 100 1.55 -9.87 -0.44
C THR A 100 3.04 -10.19 -0.31
N GLY A 101 3.36 -11.28 0.38
CA GLY A 101 4.68 -11.91 0.41
C GLY A 101 4.56 -13.37 -0.05
N THR A 102 5.56 -13.86 -0.78
CA THR A 102 5.63 -15.26 -1.22
C THR A 102 7.11 -15.60 -1.34
N THR A 103 7.58 -16.58 -0.57
CA THR A 103 8.96 -17.07 -0.67
C THR A 103 9.10 -18.03 -1.86
N ASN A 104 10.36 -18.42 -2.16
CA ASN A 104 10.64 -19.37 -3.22
C ASN A 104 9.85 -20.68 -3.01
N ASP A 105 9.45 -21.30 -4.13
CA ASP A 105 8.65 -22.52 -4.17
C ASP A 105 7.31 -22.46 -3.42
N GLY A 106 6.86 -21.26 -3.02
CA GLY A 106 5.64 -21.08 -2.24
C GLY A 106 5.69 -21.79 -0.89
N ALA A 107 6.87 -21.86 -0.25
CA ALA A 107 7.04 -22.45 1.06
C ALA A 107 6.36 -21.61 2.16
N ASP A 108 6.40 -20.29 2.02
CA ASP A 108 5.75 -19.33 2.90
C ASP A 108 4.94 -18.33 2.07
N VAL A 109 3.69 -18.13 2.48
CA VAL A 109 2.79 -17.17 1.86
C VAL A 109 2.24 -16.23 2.91
N TRP A 110 2.40 -14.95 2.65
CA TRP A 110 2.08 -13.88 3.60
C TRP A 110 1.11 -12.89 2.98
N PHE A 111 0.25 -12.35 3.83
CA PHE A 111 -0.40 -11.08 3.57
C PHE A 111 -0.45 -10.28 4.87
N VAL A 112 0.14 -9.08 4.83
CA VAL A 112 0.01 -8.12 5.92
C VAL A 112 -0.89 -7.02 5.43
N GLY A 113 -2.08 -6.94 6.02
CA GLY A 113 -3.08 -5.93 5.71
C GLY A 113 -3.37 -5.10 6.94
N TYR A 114 -3.71 -3.84 6.71
CA TYR A 114 -4.03 -2.91 7.77
C TYR A 114 -5.04 -1.84 7.34
N THR A 115 -5.63 -1.27 8.37
CA THR A 115 -6.58 -0.16 8.38
C THR A 115 -6.08 0.86 9.40
N PRO A 116 -6.71 2.04 9.54
CA PRO A 116 -6.32 2.98 10.57
C PRO A 116 -6.40 2.42 12.01
N THR A 117 -7.21 1.39 12.26
CA THR A 117 -7.40 0.85 13.62
C THR A 117 -6.80 -0.52 13.87
N VAL A 118 -6.45 -1.29 12.83
CA VAL A 118 -5.86 -2.64 13.00
C VAL A 118 -4.78 -2.93 11.97
N VAL A 119 -3.75 -3.65 12.40
CA VAL A 119 -2.75 -4.31 11.55
C VAL A 119 -2.83 -5.80 11.83
N ALA A 120 -2.94 -6.61 10.80
CA ALA A 120 -2.94 -8.07 10.93
C ALA A 120 -2.09 -8.71 9.83
N ALA A 121 -1.32 -9.71 10.24
CA ALA A 121 -0.56 -10.57 9.34
C ALA A 121 -1.19 -11.96 9.31
N VAL A 122 -1.38 -12.49 8.11
CA VAL A 122 -1.74 -13.90 7.89
C VAL A 122 -0.59 -14.58 7.18
N TRP A 123 -0.17 -15.71 7.72
CA TRP A 123 0.86 -16.58 7.17
C TRP A 123 0.30 -17.99 6.99
N PHE A 124 0.67 -18.61 5.88
CA PHE A 124 0.60 -20.05 5.74
C PHE A 124 1.98 -20.58 5.37
N GLY A 125 2.32 -21.72 5.95
CA GLY A 125 3.55 -22.47 5.73
C GLY A 125 3.52 -23.73 6.59
N TYR A 126 4.60 -24.49 6.52
CA TYR A 126 4.80 -25.67 7.36
C TYR A 126 5.90 -25.39 8.38
N ASP A 127 5.81 -26.00 9.56
CA ASP A 127 6.83 -25.88 10.62
C ASP A 127 8.23 -26.32 10.14
N SER A 128 8.28 -27.29 9.24
CA SER A 128 9.48 -27.62 8.47
C SER A 128 9.32 -27.08 7.05
N PRO A 129 10.20 -26.16 6.59
CA PRO A 129 10.05 -25.50 5.29
C PRO A 129 9.92 -26.51 4.15
N ARG A 130 8.78 -26.47 3.48
CA ARG A 130 8.49 -27.26 2.29
C ARG A 130 7.45 -26.54 1.43
N PRO A 131 7.43 -26.75 0.12
CA PRO A 131 6.41 -26.19 -0.76
C PRO A 131 5.00 -26.52 -0.26
N ILE A 132 4.13 -25.50 -0.15
CA ILE A 132 2.70 -25.69 0.14
C ILE A 132 1.99 -26.34 -1.04
N GLY A 133 2.38 -25.93 -2.25
CA GLY A 133 1.88 -26.51 -3.48
C GLY A 133 2.16 -25.62 -4.69
N PRO A 134 1.92 -26.10 -5.92
CA PRO A 134 2.37 -25.45 -7.16
C PRO A 134 1.80 -24.05 -7.41
N SER A 135 0.74 -23.66 -6.70
CA SER A 135 0.06 -22.38 -6.86
C SER A 135 -0.03 -21.57 -5.57
N ALA A 136 0.69 -21.96 -4.52
CA ALA A 136 0.68 -21.25 -3.26
C ALA A 136 1.24 -19.85 -3.43
N SER A 137 0.44 -18.84 -3.07
CA SER A 137 0.87 -17.44 -3.08
C SER A 137 0.14 -16.65 -2.01
N GLY A 138 0.73 -15.51 -1.63
CA GLY A 138 0.10 -14.56 -0.72
C GLY A 138 -1.26 -14.07 -1.26
N SER A 139 -1.39 -13.93 -2.58
CA SER A 139 -2.65 -13.50 -3.23
C SER A 139 -3.73 -14.58 -3.28
N ARG A 140 -3.38 -15.88 -3.24
CA ARG A 140 -4.35 -16.98 -3.34
C ARG A 140 -4.73 -17.59 -2.00
N LEU A 141 -3.86 -17.51 -1.01
CA LEU A 141 -4.06 -18.15 0.30
C LEU A 141 -4.18 -17.11 1.42
N ALA A 142 -3.11 -16.33 1.66
CA ALA A 142 -3.04 -15.43 2.81
C ALA A 142 -4.00 -14.22 2.72
N ALA A 143 -4.05 -13.53 1.58
CA ALA A 143 -4.90 -12.35 1.40
C ALA A 143 -6.41 -12.68 1.48
N PRO A 144 -6.91 -13.79 0.91
CA PRO A 144 -8.27 -14.25 1.15
C PRO A 144 -8.61 -14.54 2.61
N ALA A 145 -7.69 -15.16 3.36
CA ALA A 145 -7.87 -15.43 4.77
C ALA A 145 -7.87 -14.15 5.61
N TRP A 146 -7.02 -13.18 5.27
CA TRP A 146 -7.06 -11.85 5.88
C TRP A 146 -8.39 -11.14 5.61
N ALA A 147 -8.91 -11.25 4.38
CA ALA A 147 -10.22 -10.69 4.04
C ALA A 147 -11.35 -11.31 4.88
N ALA A 148 -11.34 -12.63 5.10
CA ALA A 148 -12.28 -13.30 5.99
C ALA A 148 -12.16 -12.81 7.43
N PHE A 149 -10.94 -12.71 7.97
CA PHE A 149 -10.68 -12.12 9.29
C PHE A 149 -11.29 -10.71 9.44
N TYR A 150 -11.17 -9.86 8.41
CA TYR A 150 -11.71 -8.50 8.40
C TYR A 150 -13.21 -8.40 8.09
N LEU A 151 -13.85 -9.45 7.60
CA LEU A 151 -15.30 -9.44 7.36
C LEU A 151 -16.06 -10.07 8.51
N ASP A 152 -15.51 -11.16 9.07
CA ASP A 152 -16.19 -12.00 10.04
C ASP A 152 -15.71 -11.74 11.48
N GLY A 153 -14.50 -11.19 11.66
CA GLY A 153 -13.85 -11.02 12.96
C GLY A 153 -13.71 -9.55 13.40
N TRP A 154 -12.91 -8.77 12.67
CA TRP A 154 -12.78 -7.33 12.88
C TRP A 154 -13.64 -6.56 11.89
N ARG A 155 -14.06 -5.33 12.17
CA ARG A 155 -14.58 -4.40 11.14
C ARG A 155 -14.51 -2.97 11.64
N GLU A 156 -14.11 -2.05 10.77
CA GLU A 156 -14.13 -0.63 11.08
C GLU A 156 -15.55 -0.16 11.41
N ARG A 157 -15.74 0.37 12.62
CA ARG A 157 -17.04 0.94 13.06
C ARG A 157 -17.33 2.25 12.33
N THR A 158 -16.28 3.03 12.09
CA THR A 158 -16.33 4.30 11.37
C THR A 158 -15.14 4.37 10.41
N PRO A 159 -15.26 3.79 9.20
CA PRO A 159 -14.15 3.77 8.25
C PRO A 159 -13.79 5.20 7.84
N ALA A 160 -12.59 5.67 8.22
CA ALA A 160 -12.10 6.99 7.87
C ALA A 160 -10.74 6.83 7.17
N ALA A 161 -10.57 7.46 6.01
CA ALA A 161 -9.29 7.42 5.30
C ALA A 161 -8.18 8.05 6.15
N TRP A 162 -6.93 7.64 5.92
CA TRP A 162 -5.78 8.33 6.49
C TRP A 162 -5.78 9.79 6.01
N PRO A 163 -5.67 10.78 6.91
CA PRO A 163 -5.60 12.17 6.50
C PRO A 163 -4.25 12.43 5.83
N ALA A 164 -4.27 13.05 4.65
CA ALA A 164 -3.06 13.45 3.96
C ALA A 164 -2.34 14.56 4.75
N PRO A 165 -1.06 14.39 5.13
CA PRO A 165 -0.28 15.43 5.79
C PRO A 165 -0.11 16.66 4.90
N ALA A 166 -0.01 17.83 5.54
CA ALA A 166 0.22 19.09 4.84
C ALA A 166 1.52 19.06 4.03
N GLY A 167 1.50 19.72 2.87
CA GLY A 167 2.66 19.85 1.99
C GLY A 167 2.87 18.69 1.01
N LEU A 168 2.17 17.56 1.14
CA LEU A 168 2.23 16.55 0.09
C LEU A 168 1.59 17.06 -1.21
N VAL A 169 2.21 16.70 -2.33
CA VAL A 169 1.79 17.09 -3.68
C VAL A 169 1.17 15.88 -4.36
N ARG A 170 -0.03 16.03 -4.92
CA ARG A 170 -0.68 14.97 -5.69
C ARG A 170 -0.50 15.19 -7.18
N ARG A 171 -0.13 14.15 -7.92
CA ARG A 171 -0.05 14.15 -9.39
C ARG A 171 -0.74 12.93 -9.97
N THR A 172 -1.26 13.08 -11.16
CA THR A 172 -1.65 11.95 -12.02
C THR A 172 -0.49 11.67 -12.93
N ILE A 173 0.06 10.46 -12.86
CA ILE A 173 1.23 10.03 -13.60
C ILE A 173 0.88 8.90 -14.57
N ASP A 174 1.65 8.78 -15.63
CA ASP A 174 1.66 7.59 -16.46
C ASP A 174 2.20 6.40 -15.64
N ALA A 175 1.49 5.27 -15.67
CA ALA A 175 1.82 4.10 -14.88
C ALA A 175 3.15 3.42 -15.29
N PHE A 176 3.63 3.67 -16.51
CA PHE A 176 4.79 2.99 -17.08
C PHE A 176 6.07 3.81 -16.92
N ASN A 177 6.02 5.10 -17.23
CA ASN A 177 7.21 5.96 -17.22
C ASN A 177 7.28 6.94 -16.04
N GLY A 178 6.20 7.08 -15.26
CA GLY A 178 6.16 7.92 -14.06
C GLY A 178 6.10 9.42 -14.29
N GLU A 179 5.96 9.88 -15.54
CA GLU A 179 5.80 11.30 -15.89
C GLU A 179 4.36 11.77 -15.68
N ILE A 180 4.11 13.09 -15.70
CA ILE A 180 2.75 13.64 -15.59
C ILE A 180 1.91 13.10 -16.75
N ALA A 181 0.82 12.41 -16.46
CA ALA A 181 -0.03 11.82 -17.49
C ALA A 181 -0.66 12.89 -18.38
N ASN A 182 -0.72 12.61 -19.68
CA ASN A 182 -1.52 13.36 -20.64
C ASN A 182 -2.79 12.56 -21.02
N GLU A 183 -3.62 13.10 -21.91
CA GLU A 183 -4.89 12.48 -22.31
C GLU A 183 -4.72 11.18 -23.12
N TRP A 184 -3.51 10.91 -23.63
CA TRP A 184 -3.18 9.74 -24.45
C TRP A 184 -2.60 8.59 -23.63
N CYS A 185 -2.30 8.81 -22.35
CA CYS A 185 -1.82 7.78 -21.45
C CYS A 185 -2.87 6.67 -21.25
N PRO A 186 -2.57 5.40 -21.61
CA PRO A 186 -3.53 4.32 -21.54
C PRO A 186 -3.85 3.89 -20.10
N VAL A 187 -2.86 4.05 -19.19
CA VAL A 187 -3.01 3.72 -17.78
C VAL A 187 -2.38 4.83 -16.96
N THR A 188 -3.21 5.52 -16.18
CA THR A 188 -2.76 6.58 -15.28
C THR A 188 -2.90 6.16 -13.83
N GLN A 189 -1.99 6.60 -12.97
CA GLN A 189 -2.06 6.40 -11.52
C GLN A 189 -2.03 7.75 -10.81
N ARG A 190 -2.77 7.88 -9.72
CA ARG A 190 -2.77 9.08 -8.89
C ARG A 190 -1.93 8.84 -7.67
N GLU A 191 -0.78 9.50 -7.61
CA GLU A 191 0.22 9.28 -6.57
C GLU A 191 0.50 10.55 -5.77
N TRP A 192 0.95 10.34 -4.54
CA TRP A 192 1.39 11.40 -3.64
C TRP A 192 2.91 11.48 -3.63
N PHE A 193 3.42 12.71 -3.66
CA PHE A 193 4.84 13.04 -3.71
C PHE A 193 5.18 13.99 -2.57
N ARG A 194 6.41 13.86 -2.06
CA ARG A 194 6.98 14.89 -1.19
C ARG A 194 7.33 16.11 -2.07
N PRO A 195 7.26 17.34 -1.54
CA PRO A 195 7.67 18.52 -2.28
C PRO A 195 9.04 18.37 -2.93
N GLY A 196 9.12 18.69 -4.22
CA GLY A 196 10.36 18.60 -5.01
C GLY A 196 10.71 17.19 -5.47
N THR A 197 9.87 16.19 -5.20
CA THR A 197 10.06 14.81 -5.70
C THR A 197 9.02 14.42 -6.75
N GLU A 198 8.01 15.26 -6.98
CA GLU A 198 7.03 15.05 -8.02
C GLU A 198 7.63 15.17 -9.43
N PRO A 199 7.13 14.38 -10.40
CA PRO A 199 7.51 14.57 -11.79
C PRO A 199 7.07 15.95 -12.27
N THR A 200 7.92 16.58 -13.07
CA THR A 200 7.68 17.91 -13.66
C THR A 200 7.45 17.84 -15.17
N ARG A 201 7.84 16.75 -15.83
CA ARG A 201 7.65 16.55 -17.26
C ARG A 201 6.29 15.91 -17.55
N SER A 202 5.64 16.36 -18.61
CA SER A 202 4.51 15.68 -19.22
C SER A 202 4.97 14.39 -19.91
N CYS A 203 4.09 13.39 -19.96
CA CYS A 203 4.34 12.12 -20.64
C CYS A 203 4.71 12.38 -22.10
N HIS A 204 5.87 11.87 -22.50
CA HIS A 204 6.36 11.97 -23.88
C HIS A 204 6.18 10.66 -24.68
N GLN A 205 5.82 9.56 -24.02
CA GLN A 205 5.73 8.25 -24.64
C GLN A 205 4.39 8.01 -25.34
N HIS A 206 3.33 8.65 -24.86
CA HIS A 206 1.98 8.52 -25.39
C HIS A 206 1.57 9.82 -26.07
N GLU A 207 1.35 9.76 -27.38
CA GLU A 207 0.96 10.91 -28.21
C GLU A 207 -0.40 10.67 -28.85
N ALA A 208 -0.98 11.76 -29.35
CA ALA A 208 -2.20 11.73 -30.14
C ALA A 208 -2.11 10.68 -31.28
N PRO A 209 -3.14 9.84 -31.44
CA PRO A 209 -3.31 9.01 -32.62
C PRO A 209 -3.07 9.81 -33.88
N PHE A 210 -2.54 9.15 -34.92
CA PHE A 210 -2.25 9.81 -36.19
C PHE A 210 -3.46 10.56 -36.77
N VAL A 211 -4.67 10.03 -36.59
CA VAL A 211 -5.92 10.65 -37.06
C VAL A 211 -6.18 11.99 -36.36
N ASP A 212 -6.02 12.05 -35.04
CA ASP A 212 -6.23 13.28 -34.27
C ASP A 212 -5.19 14.34 -34.64
N ARG A 213 -3.94 13.94 -34.89
CA ARG A 213 -2.89 14.83 -35.41
C ARG A 213 -3.21 15.39 -36.79
N LEU A 214 -3.80 14.59 -37.68
CA LEU A 214 -4.25 15.05 -38.99
C LEU A 214 -5.41 16.05 -38.88
N GLU A 215 -6.36 15.81 -37.98
CA GLU A 215 -7.43 16.78 -37.73
C GLU A 215 -6.90 18.09 -37.17
N GLU A 216 -5.95 18.03 -36.24
CA GLU A 216 -5.29 19.22 -35.68
C GLU A 216 -4.54 20.00 -36.75
N PHE A 217 -3.75 19.32 -37.59
CA PHE A 217 -3.07 19.93 -38.73
C PHE A 217 -4.09 20.55 -39.71
N GLY A 218 -5.18 19.86 -40.01
CA GLY A 218 -6.25 20.39 -40.86
C GLY A 218 -6.91 21.65 -40.26
N ARG A 219 -7.14 21.66 -38.94
CA ARG A 219 -7.64 22.85 -38.21
C ARG A 219 -6.64 24.00 -38.23
N GLU A 220 -5.34 23.71 -38.11
CA GLU A 220 -4.27 24.71 -38.15
C GLU A 220 -4.13 25.33 -39.54
N VAL A 221 -4.09 24.50 -40.59
CA VAL A 221 -4.09 24.94 -41.99
C VAL A 221 -5.34 25.75 -42.28
N GLY A 222 -6.51 25.30 -41.80
CA GLY A 222 -7.76 26.04 -41.92
C GLY A 222 -7.73 27.41 -41.24
N ARG A 223 -7.13 27.53 -40.05
CA ARG A 223 -6.92 28.81 -39.34
C ARG A 223 -5.95 29.71 -40.11
N ALA A 224 -4.81 29.18 -40.53
CA ALA A 224 -3.81 29.94 -41.29
C ALA A 224 -4.37 30.46 -42.63
N LEU A 225 -5.19 29.66 -43.31
CA LEU A 225 -5.85 30.09 -44.54
C LEU A 225 -6.89 31.19 -44.30
N LYS A 226 -7.66 31.11 -43.20
CA LYS A 226 -8.60 32.17 -42.79
C LYS A 226 -7.89 33.48 -42.50
N ASP A 227 -6.80 33.42 -41.73
CA ASP A 227 -5.99 34.60 -41.41
C ASP A 227 -5.36 35.23 -42.66
N LEU A 228 -4.95 34.42 -43.64
CA LEU A 228 -4.35 34.89 -44.89
C LEU A 228 -5.38 35.45 -45.89
N LEU A 229 -6.62 34.96 -45.83
CA LEU A 229 -7.74 35.40 -46.66
C LEU A 229 -8.59 36.52 -46.03
N GLY A 230 -8.34 36.87 -44.76
CA GLY A 230 -9.04 37.95 -44.06
C GLY A 230 -10.51 37.65 -43.73
N ILE A 231 -10.86 36.37 -43.49
CA ILE A 231 -12.21 35.88 -43.16
C ILE A 231 -12.24 35.07 -41.87
#